data_AF-A0A5J4DUE5-F1
#
_entry.id   AF-A0A5J4DUE5-F1
#
_cell.length_a   1.000
_cell.length_b   1.000
_cell.length_c   1.000
_cell.angle_alpha   90.00
_cell.angle_beta   90.00
_cell.angle_gamma   90.00
#
_symmetry.space_group_name_H-M   'P 1'
#
loop_
_entity.id
_entity.type
_entity.pdbx_description
1 polymer ?
#
loop_
_entity_poly.entity_id
_entity_poly.type
_entity_poly.pdbx_seq_one_letter_code
_entity_poly.pdbx_strand_id
1 'polypeptide(L)' 'MKQINIPLSCPSCDGKMYSVRYDAPLGILKDRSWQICKTCGFERTTDDFKKELLTV' A
#
# COMPACT_ATOMS: atom_id res chain seq x y z
N MET A 1 13.88 4.97 2.72
CA MET A 1 12.51 4.51 2.38
C MET A 1 12.49 4.11 0.91
N LYS A 2 12.17 2.84 0.59
CA LYS A 2 12.02 2.39 -0.80
C LYS A 2 10.56 2.49 -1.22
N GLN A 3 10.29 3.16 -2.34
CA GLN A 3 8.97 3.23 -2.97
C GLN A 3 8.93 2.24 -4.14
N ILE A 4 7.88 1.42 -4.21
CA ILE A 4 7.69 0.45 -5.29
C ILE A 4 6.40 0.79 -6.02
N ASN A 5 6.45 1.10 -7.32
CA ASN A 5 5.23 1.33 -8.09
C ASN A 5 4.42 0.04 -8.17
N ILE A 6 3.10 0.14 -8.00
CA ILE A 6 2.18 -1.00 -8.04
C ILE A 6 1.45 -0.96 -9.38
N PRO A 7 1.33 -2.10 -10.09
CA PRO A 7 0.64 -2.16 -11.37
C PRO A 7 -0.90 -2.12 -11.25
N LEU A 8 -1.43 -1.55 -10.16
CA LEU A 8 -2.86 -1.45 -9.91
C LEU A 8 -3.28 0.01 -9.74
N SER A 9 -4.45 0.31 -10.29
CA SER A 9 -5.09 1.61 -10.21
C SER A 9 -5.69 1.86 -8.83
N CYS A 10 -5.78 3.13 -8.46
CA CYS A 10 -6.42 3.55 -7.23
C CYS A 10 -7.94 3.28 -7.32
N PRO A 11 -8.54 2.58 -6.33
CA PRO A 11 -9.97 2.29 -6.34
C PRO A 11 -10.84 3.56 -6.22
N SER A 12 -10.27 4.69 -5.79
CA SER A 12 -11.00 5.95 -5.61
C SER A 12 -10.96 6.89 -6.82
N CYS A 13 -9.93 6.81 -7.67
CA CYS A 13 -9.74 7.79 -8.76
C CYS A 13 -9.03 7.25 -10.01
N ASP A 14 -8.81 5.94 -10.09
CA ASP A 14 -8.02 5.26 -11.13
C ASP A 14 -6.57 5.73 -11.30
N GLY A 15 -6.07 6.58 -10.40
CA GLY A 15 -4.70 7.07 -10.40
C GLY A 15 -3.64 6.00 -10.07
N LYS A 16 -2.37 6.30 -10.37
CA LYS A 16 -1.24 5.39 -10.10
C LYS A 16 -0.99 5.23 -8.60
N MET A 17 -0.75 4.00 -8.16
CA MET A 17 -0.39 3.70 -6.77
C MET A 17 1.09 3.30 -6.60
N TYR A 18 1.61 3.50 -5.39
CA TYR A 18 2.94 3.03 -4.98
C TYR A 18 2.89 2.47 -3.56
N SER A 19 3.77 1.52 -3.27
CA SER A 19 3.95 0.91 -1.96
C SER A 19 5.10 1.58 -1.23
N VAL A 20 4.88 1.89 0.05
CA VAL A 20 5.90 2.31 1.00
C VAL A 20 6.03 1.28 2.11
N ARG A 21 7.27 0.95 2.46
CA ARG A 21 7.58 0.09 3.61
C ARG A 21 8.16 0.94 4.73
N TYR A 22 7.63 0.75 5.92
CA TYR A 22 8.12 1.30 7.17
C TYR A 22 8.73 0.16 7.98
N ASP A 23 10.05 0.22 8.12
CA ASP A 23 10.77 -0.65 9.04
C ASP A 23 10.36 -0.28 10.46
N ALA A 24 9.89 -1.26 11.22
CA ALA A 24 9.47 -1.00 12.58
C ALA A 24 10.70 -0.70 13.45
N PRO A 25 10.68 0.36 14.28
CA PRO A 25 11.84 0.73 15.10
C PRO A 25 12.20 -0.32 16.16
N LEU A 26 11.24 -1.20 16.48
CA LEU A 26 11.41 -2.32 17.40
C LEU A 26 11.26 -3.62 16.61
N GLY A 27 12.26 -4.50 16.65
CA GLY A 27 12.25 -5.76 15.90
C GLY A 27 11.15 -6.76 16.31
N ILE A 28 10.46 -6.51 17.42
CA ILE A 28 9.27 -7.28 17.85
C ILE A 28 8.01 -6.87 17.07
N LEU A 29 7.99 -5.67 16.49
CA LEU A 29 6.88 -5.18 15.70
C LEU A 29 7.07 -5.60 14.24
N LYS A 30 6.00 -6.11 13.62
CA LYS A 30 6.01 -6.45 12.20
C LYS A 30 6.17 -5.17 11.37
N ASP A 31 7.01 -5.24 10.34
CA ASP A 31 7.11 -4.19 9.34
C ASP A 31 5.75 -3.89 8.73
N ARG A 32 5.44 -2.61 8.58
CA ARG A 32 4.19 -2.17 7.98
C ARG A 32 4.46 -1.68 6.57
N SER A 33 3.51 -1.96 5.68
CA SER A 33 3.54 -1.44 4.33
C SER A 33 2.17 -0.87 3.97
N TRP A 34 2.20 0.28 3.28
CA TRP A 34 1.02 1.00 2.82
C TRP A 34 1.10 1.19 1.31
N GLN A 35 -0.06 1.10 0.66
CA GLN A 35 -0.25 1.47 -0.73
C GLN A 35 -0.89 2.85 -0.78
N ILE A 36 -0.26 3.80 -1.47
CA ILE A 36 -0.69 5.20 -1.54
C ILE A 36 -0.92 5.58 -3.00
N CYS A 37 -2.02 6.28 -3.28
CA CYS A 37 -2.29 6.88 -4.58
C CYS A 37 -1.53 8.20 -4.75
N LYS A 38 -0.85 8.37 -5.89
CA LYS A 38 -0.13 9.61 -6.22
C LYS A 38 -1.07 10.79 -6.53
N THR A 39 -2.32 10.53 -6.87
CA THR A 39 -3.25 11.55 -7.37
C THR A 39 -4.16 12.07 -6.26
N CYS A 40 -4.86 11.19 -5.55
CA CYS A 40 -5.85 11.59 -4.53
C CYS A 40 -5.41 11.34 -3.09
N GLY A 41 -4.22 10.76 -2.87
CA GLY A 41 -3.71 10.45 -1.53
C GLY A 41 -4.40 9.28 -0.83
N PHE A 42 -5.32 8.56 -1.50
CA PHE A 42 -5.92 7.35 -0.96
C PHE A 42 -4.85 6.37 -0.49
N GLU A 43 -4.96 5.92 0.76
CA GLU A 43 -4.06 4.96 1.37
C GLU A 43 -4.80 3.72 1.86
N ARG A 44 -4.13 2.57 1.78
CA ARG A 44 -4.59 1.33 2.41
C ARG A 44 -3.39 0.52 2.90
N THR A 45 -3.64 -0.42 3.79
CA THR A 45 -2.60 -1.34 4.24
C THR A 45 -2.44 -2.52 3.30
N THR A 46 -1.26 -3.13 3.29
CA THR A 46 -1.04 -4.37 2.54
C THR A 46 -1.98 -5.50 2.95
N ASP A 47 -2.46 -5.50 4.19
CA ASP A 47 -3.43 -6.50 4.66
C ASP A 47 -4.80 -6.30 3.99
N ASP A 48 -5.30 -5.05 4.00
CA ASP A 48 -6.54 -4.68 3.32
C ASP A 48 -6.45 -4.95 1.82
N PHE A 49 -5.32 -4.58 1.22
CA PHE A 49 -5.05 -4.84 -0.19
C PHE A 49 -5.08 -6.33 -0.55
N LYS A 50 -4.49 -7.19 0.30
CA LYS A 50 -4.53 -8.65 0.11
C LYS A 50 -5.94 -9.19 0.22
N LYS A 51 -6.73 -8.71 1.18
CA LYS A 51 -8.13 -9.10 1.33
C LYS A 51 -8.91 -8.77 0.06
N GLU A 52 -8.80 -7.55 -0.46
CA GLU A 52 -9.47 -7.14 -1.69
C GLU A 52 -9.09 -8.03 -2.89
N LEU A 53 -7.81 -8.38 -3.05
CA LEU A 53 -7.36 -9.28 -4.14
C LEU A 53 -7.86 -10.72 -4.00
N LEU A 54 -8.05 -11.20 -2.78
CA LEU A 54 -8.43 -12.59 -2.47
C LEU A 54 -9.94 -12.77 -2.29
N THR A 55 -10.74 -11.72 -2.44
CA THR A 55 -12.22 -11.78 -2.39
C THR A 55 -12.84 -11.99 -3.78
N VAL A 56 -12.07 -12.57 -4.71
CA VAL A 56 -12.53 -13.00 -6.05
C VAL A 56 -12.93 -14.45 -6.02
#